data_AF-A0A4Q3JCE7-F1
#
_entry.id   AF-A0A4Q3JCE7-F1
#
_cell.length_a   1.000
_cell.length_b   1.000
_cell.length_c   1.000
_cell.angle_alpha   90.00
_cell.angle_beta   90.00
_cell.angle_gamma   90.00
#
_symmetry.space_group_name_H-M   'P 1'
#
loop_
_entity.id
_entity.type
_entity.pdbx_description
1 polymer ?
#
loop_
_entity_poly.entity_id
_entity_poly.type
_entity_poly.pdbx_seq_one_letter_code
_entity_poly.pdbx_strand_id
1 'polypeptide(L)'
;MSDDFTPDQKRYLEGFMSGMQSARTARGLGPLGGAPGSVPAKPSGPDREHAEAQARTVAAGGKLVDQEKWKAAEHPFDAYARFKQQAEAGSYPKPEDNFRWRYHGLFYVAPAQNSYMC
;
A
#
# COMPACT_ATOMS: atom_id res chain seq x y z
N MET A 1 27.94 45.28 2.27
CA MET A 1 27.42 44.99 3.63
C MET A 1 26.73 43.64 3.51
N SER A 2 27.08 42.66 4.34
CA SER A 2 26.52 41.31 4.20
C SER A 2 25.00 41.34 4.44
N ASP A 3 24.22 40.93 3.45
CA ASP A 3 22.76 40.69 3.52
C ASP A 3 22.46 39.45 4.39
N ASP A 4 22.93 39.48 5.63
CA ASP A 4 22.74 38.39 6.58
C ASP A 4 21.41 38.61 7.32
N PHE A 5 20.62 37.54 7.46
CA PHE A 5 19.38 37.62 8.23
C PHE A 5 19.68 38.06 9.67
N THR A 6 18.80 38.92 10.19
CA THR A 6 18.83 39.28 11.61
C THR A 6 18.61 38.03 12.48
N PRO A 7 19.10 38.02 13.73
CA PRO A 7 18.91 36.88 14.63
C PRO A 7 17.45 36.48 14.82
N ASP A 8 16.54 37.44 14.84
CA ASP A 8 15.10 37.19 15.00
C ASP A 8 14.48 36.60 13.74
N GLN A 9 14.91 37.03 12.55
CA GLN A 9 14.51 36.41 11.29
C GLN A 9 14.98 34.95 11.21
N LYS A 10 16.20 34.65 11.68
CA LYS A 10 16.72 33.27 11.72
C LYS A 10 15.89 32.39 12.66
N ARG A 11 15.62 32.86 13.89
CA ARG A 11 14.78 32.14 14.87
C ARG A 11 13.35 31.91 14.39
N TYR A 12 12.75 32.91 13.73
CA TYR A 12 11.42 32.78 13.17
C TYR A 12 11.37 31.70 12.07
N LEU A 13 12.33 31.71 11.14
CA LEU A 13 12.41 30.72 10.07
C LEU A 13 12.64 29.31 10.62
N GLU A 14 13.52 29.14 11.60
CA GLU A 14 13.76 27.87 12.28
C GLU A 14 12.48 27.33 12.94
N GLY A 15 11.75 28.16 13.70
CA GLY A 15 10.50 27.79 14.34
C GLY A 15 9.40 27.43 13.32
N PHE A 16 9.29 28.20 12.23
CA PHE A 16 8.33 27.95 11.16
C PHE A 16 8.61 26.63 10.42
N MET A 17 9.87 26.37 10.08
CA MET A 17 10.26 25.12 9.43
C MET A 17 10.07 23.92 10.35
N SER A 18 10.41 24.05 11.63
CA SER A 18 10.17 23.01 12.64
C SER A 18 8.68 22.68 12.76
N GLY A 19 7.82 23.69 12.91
CA GLY A 19 6.36 23.49 12.98
C GLY A 19 5.78 22.85 11.72
N MET A 20 6.25 23.26 10.53
CA MET A 20 5.81 22.68 9.26
C MET A 20 6.24 21.22 9.10
N GLN A 21 7.47 20.88 9.51
CA GLN A 21 7.94 19.50 9.48
C GLN A 21 7.14 18.62 10.46
N SER A 22 6.89 19.07 11.68
CA SER A 22 6.08 18.34 12.66
C SER A 22 4.65 18.09 12.16
N ALA A 23 4.00 19.10 11.57
CA ALA A 23 2.66 18.97 11.00
C ALA A 23 2.60 17.98 9.83
N ARG A 24 3.67 17.88 9.03
CA ARG A 24 3.79 16.93 7.92
C ARG A 24 4.00 15.51 8.42
N THR A 25 4.89 15.31 9.38
CA THR A 25 5.10 13.99 10.01
C THR A 25 3.82 13.47 10.65
N ALA A 26 3.07 14.34 11.35
CA ALA A 26 1.76 13.98 11.92
C ALA A 26 0.73 13.55 10.85
N ARG A 27 0.89 14.00 9.61
CA ARG A 27 0.06 13.63 8.45
C ARG A 27 0.66 12.50 7.61
N GLY A 28 1.72 11.84 8.08
CA GLY A 28 2.40 10.77 7.33
C GLY A 28 3.16 11.24 6.08
N LEU A 29 3.40 12.55 5.95
CA LEU A 29 4.13 13.13 4.82
C LEU A 29 5.62 13.22 5.12
N GLY A 30 6.46 12.97 4.12
CA GLY A 30 7.91 13.09 4.25
C GLY A 30 8.40 14.53 4.51
N PRO A 31 9.67 14.69 4.96
CA PRO A 31 10.27 15.99 5.27
C PRO A 31 10.22 16.98 4.11
N LEU A 32 10.09 18.27 4.42
CA LEU A 32 10.19 19.35 3.42
C LEU A 32 11.61 19.38 2.85
N GLY A 33 11.76 19.31 1.52
CA GLY A 33 13.08 19.35 0.84
C GLY A 33 13.78 17.99 0.72
N GLY A 34 13.18 16.90 1.22
CA GLY A 34 13.60 15.56 0.83
C GLY A 34 13.28 15.33 -0.65
N ALA A 35 14.19 14.67 -1.38
CA ALA A 35 13.95 14.25 -2.76
C ALA A 35 12.57 13.57 -2.88
N PRO A 36 11.82 13.79 -3.98
CA PRO A 36 10.55 13.10 -4.19
C PRO A 36 10.82 11.60 -4.23
N GLY A 37 10.39 10.92 -3.18
CA GLY A 37 10.89 9.59 -2.85
C GLY A 37 11.00 9.47 -1.35
N SER A 38 9.85 9.58 -0.66
CA SER A 38 9.70 8.83 0.59
C SER A 38 10.21 7.43 0.30
N VAL A 39 11.33 7.03 0.92
CA VAL A 39 11.74 5.63 0.90
C VAL A 39 10.49 4.88 1.34
N PRO A 40 9.86 4.06 0.47
CA PRO A 40 8.63 3.39 0.83
C PRO A 40 8.91 2.68 2.15
N ALA A 41 8.05 2.91 3.14
CA ALA A 41 8.23 2.34 4.46
C ALA A 41 8.54 0.85 4.27
N LYS A 42 9.67 0.39 4.84
CA LYS A 42 10.11 -0.98 4.66
C LYS A 42 8.94 -1.87 5.07
N PRO A 43 8.46 -2.79 4.21
CA PRO A 43 7.30 -3.58 4.53
C PRO A 43 7.55 -4.30 5.86
N SER A 44 6.56 -4.28 6.74
CA SER A 44 6.67 -4.80 8.10
C SER A 44 5.57 -5.83 8.36
N GLY A 45 5.77 -6.67 9.37
CA GLY A 45 4.82 -7.72 9.70
C GLY A 45 5.03 -9.01 8.88
N PRO A 46 4.05 -9.92 8.89
CA PRO A 46 4.21 -11.27 8.34
C PRO A 46 4.45 -11.27 6.82
N ASP A 47 3.87 -10.32 6.09
CA ASP A 47 3.97 -10.27 4.62
C ASP A 47 5.25 -9.57 4.11
N ARG A 48 6.15 -9.16 5.02
CA ARG A 48 7.39 -8.46 4.66
C ARG A 48 8.21 -9.23 3.62
N GLU A 49 8.42 -10.52 3.85
CA GLU A 49 9.28 -11.33 2.98
C GLU A 49 8.70 -11.47 1.57
N HIS A 50 7.37 -11.54 1.47
CA HIS A 50 6.66 -11.56 0.19
C HIS A 50 6.80 -10.23 -0.55
N ALA A 51 6.61 -9.10 0.13
CA ALA A 51 6.77 -7.78 -0.46
C ALA A 51 8.22 -7.53 -0.92
N GLU A 52 9.21 -7.93 -0.12
CA GLU A 52 10.63 -7.86 -0.49
C GLU A 52 10.95 -8.74 -1.71
N ALA A 53 10.38 -9.95 -1.79
CA ALA A 53 10.57 -10.83 -2.93
C ALA A 53 9.99 -10.24 -4.22
N GLN A 54 8.77 -9.68 -4.18
CA GLN A 54 8.16 -8.99 -5.32
C GLN A 54 9.03 -7.82 -5.80
N ALA A 55 9.50 -7.00 -4.86
CA ALA A 55 10.37 -5.86 -5.18
C ALA A 55 11.69 -6.31 -5.83
N ARG A 56 12.31 -7.37 -5.34
CA ARG A 56 13.53 -7.95 -5.95
C ARG A 56 13.28 -8.44 -7.38
N THR A 57 12.17 -9.14 -7.62
CA THR A 57 11.81 -9.62 -8.96
C THR A 57 11.65 -8.48 -9.95
N VAL A 58 10.93 -7.42 -9.57
CA VAL A 58 10.74 -6.23 -10.41
C VAL A 58 12.05 -5.48 -10.63
N ALA A 59 12.86 -5.30 -9.58
CA ALA A 59 14.17 -4.64 -9.68
C ALA A 59 15.15 -5.38 -10.61
N ALA A 60 15.04 -6.71 -10.69
CA ALA A 60 15.79 -7.54 -11.63
C ALA A 60 15.23 -7.51 -13.08
N GLY A 61 14.20 -6.70 -13.37
CA GLY A 61 13.54 -6.64 -14.67
C GLY A 61 12.56 -7.80 -14.93
N GLY A 62 12.26 -8.60 -13.91
CA GLY A 62 11.30 -9.70 -13.99
C GLY A 62 9.84 -9.22 -14.01
N LYS A 63 8.95 -10.10 -14.46
CA LYS A 63 7.50 -9.85 -14.48
C LYS A 63 6.82 -10.58 -13.32
N LEU A 64 5.91 -9.90 -12.64
CA LEU A 64 5.03 -10.52 -11.65
C LEU A 64 3.88 -11.25 -12.35
N VAL A 65 3.52 -12.42 -11.83
CA VAL A 65 2.26 -13.08 -12.18
C VAL A 65 1.08 -12.27 -11.64
N ASP A 66 -0.11 -12.47 -12.21
CA ASP A 66 -1.27 -11.63 -11.87
C ASP A 66 -1.67 -11.73 -10.40
N GLN A 67 -1.50 -12.90 -9.76
CA GLN A 67 -1.75 -13.10 -8.34
C GLN A 67 -0.87 -12.20 -7.45
N GLU A 68 0.41 -12.04 -7.80
CA GLU A 68 1.30 -11.14 -7.06
C GLU A 68 0.91 -9.67 -7.26
N LYS A 69 0.44 -9.31 -8.47
CA LYS A 69 -0.11 -7.96 -8.72
C LYS A 69 -1.39 -7.73 -7.92
N TRP A 70 -2.27 -8.73 -7.82
CA TRP A 70 -3.52 -8.62 -7.05
C TRP A 70 -3.27 -8.46 -5.56
N LYS A 71 -2.27 -9.17 -5.00
CA LYS A 71 -1.82 -8.98 -3.61
C LYS A 71 -1.24 -7.59 -3.38
N ALA A 72 -0.44 -7.09 -4.31
CA ALA A 72 0.14 -5.74 -4.22
C ALA A 72 -0.93 -4.64 -4.33
N ALA A 73 -1.99 -4.86 -5.11
CA ALA A 73 -3.08 -3.90 -5.28
C ALA A 73 -3.98 -3.80 -4.05
N GLU A 74 -4.29 -4.92 -3.41
CA GLU A 74 -5.14 -4.96 -2.21
C GLU A 74 -4.91 -6.28 -1.45
N HIS A 75 -4.66 -6.18 -0.15
CA HIS A 75 -4.46 -7.36 0.69
C HIS A 75 -5.75 -8.21 0.74
N PRO A 76 -5.68 -9.55 0.58
CA PRO A 76 -6.88 -10.40 0.54
C PRO A 76 -7.79 -10.30 1.78
N PHE A 77 -7.23 -10.01 2.95
CA PHE A 77 -8.02 -9.83 4.18
C PHE A 77 -8.70 -8.46 4.27
N ASP A 78 -8.21 -7.45 3.55
CA ASP A 78 -8.83 -6.12 3.53
C ASP A 78 -10.08 -6.11 2.64
N ALA A 79 -10.16 -7.04 1.68
CA ALA A 79 -11.28 -7.17 0.74
C ALA A 79 -12.57 -7.76 1.37
N TYR A 80 -12.59 -8.09 2.66
CA TYR A 80 -13.74 -8.75 3.31
C TYR A 80 -15.04 -7.93 3.25
N ALA A 81 -14.96 -6.59 3.27
CA ALA A 81 -16.15 -5.75 3.10
C ALA A 81 -16.77 -5.95 1.71
N ARG A 82 -15.94 -6.01 0.66
CA ARG A 82 -16.37 -6.30 -0.71
C ARG A 82 -16.91 -7.72 -0.85
N PHE A 83 -16.32 -8.69 -0.15
CA PHE A 83 -16.82 -10.07 -0.11
C PHE A 83 -18.28 -10.13 0.31
N LYS A 84 -18.62 -9.51 1.44
CA LYS A 84 -20.00 -9.50 1.96
C LYS A 84 -20.98 -8.88 0.97
N GLN A 85 -20.62 -7.76 0.35
CA GLN A 85 -21.45 -7.10 -0.66
C GLN A 85 -21.70 -8.02 -1.87
N GLN A 86 -20.67 -8.72 -2.35
CA GLN A 86 -20.82 -9.66 -3.47
C GLN A 86 -21.68 -10.87 -3.11
N ALA A 87 -21.56 -11.37 -1.87
CA ALA A 87 -22.39 -12.45 -1.36
C ALA A 87 -23.87 -12.03 -1.26
N GLU A 88 -24.15 -10.84 -0.72
CA GLU A 88 -25.51 -10.27 -0.65
C GLU A 88 -26.12 -10.04 -2.03
N ALA A 89 -25.31 -9.59 -3.00
CA ALA A 89 -25.74 -9.38 -4.39
C ALA A 89 -25.87 -10.68 -5.21
N GLY A 90 -25.44 -11.83 -4.67
CA GLY A 90 -25.43 -13.10 -5.41
C GLY A 90 -24.51 -13.09 -6.63
N SER A 91 -23.45 -12.27 -6.62
CA SER A 91 -22.55 -12.11 -7.75
C SER A 91 -21.40 -13.11 -7.71
N TYR A 92 -21.06 -13.68 -8.87
CA TYR A 92 -19.86 -14.51 -9.01
C TYR A 92 -18.59 -13.65 -9.05
N PRO A 93 -17.46 -14.19 -8.55
CA PRO A 93 -16.27 -13.38 -8.35
C PRO A 93 -15.54 -13.17 -9.68
N LYS A 94 -15.02 -11.95 -9.86
CA LYS A 94 -14.03 -11.67 -10.92
C LYS A 94 -12.71 -12.41 -10.61
N PRO A 95 -11.78 -12.56 -11.58
CA PRO A 95 -10.54 -13.33 -11.36
C PRO A 95 -9.75 -12.93 -10.11
N GLU A 96 -9.63 -11.63 -9.84
CA GLU A 96 -8.90 -11.14 -8.66
C GLU A 96 -9.62 -11.47 -7.35
N ASP A 97 -10.95 -11.32 -7.34
CA ASP A 97 -11.78 -11.63 -6.19
C ASP A 97 -11.82 -13.14 -5.94
N ASN A 98 -11.87 -13.95 -7.00
CA ASN A 98 -11.76 -15.40 -6.89
C ASN A 98 -10.43 -15.81 -6.26
N PHE A 99 -9.35 -15.09 -6.55
CA PHE A 99 -8.08 -15.30 -5.86
C PHE A 99 -8.15 -14.88 -4.38
N ARG A 100 -8.73 -13.70 -4.08
CA ARG A 100 -8.85 -13.19 -2.71
C ARG A 100 -9.74 -14.07 -1.83
N TRP A 101 -10.84 -14.64 -2.34
CA TRP A 101 -11.74 -15.51 -1.58
C TRP A 101 -11.11 -16.81 -1.12
N ARG A 102 -10.05 -17.28 -1.79
CA ARG A 102 -9.29 -18.45 -1.34
C ARG A 102 -8.59 -18.22 -0.01
N TYR A 103 -8.25 -16.97 0.31
CA TYR A 103 -7.69 -16.62 1.64
C TYR A 103 -8.74 -16.76 2.76
N HIS A 104 -10.02 -16.81 2.40
CA HIS A 104 -11.14 -17.08 3.31
C HIS A 104 -11.64 -18.52 3.18
N GLY A 105 -10.87 -19.41 2.53
CA GLY A 105 -11.24 -20.80 2.33
C GLY A 105 -12.30 -21.04 1.25
N LEU A 106 -12.67 -20.04 0.46
CA LEU A 106 -13.71 -20.16 -0.57
C LEU A 106 -13.12 -20.28 -1.97
N PHE A 107 -13.43 -21.38 -2.64
CA PHE A 107 -12.91 -21.71 -3.97
C PHE A 107 -14.04 -21.77 -5.00
N TYR A 108 -14.12 -20.77 -5.89
CA TYR A 108 -15.12 -20.79 -6.96
C TYR A 108 -14.77 -21.84 -8.02
N VAL A 109 -15.71 -22.74 -8.32
CA VAL A 109 -15.47 -24.00 -9.05
C VAL A 109 -15.82 -23.92 -10.55
N ALA A 110 -16.09 -22.71 -11.07
CA ALA A 110 -16.33 -22.53 -12.50
C ALA A 110 -15.09 -22.94 -13.33
N PRO A 111 -15.30 -23.51 -14.54
CA PRO A 111 -16.57 -23.66 -15.24
C PRO A 111 -17.36 -24.93 -14.87
N ALA A 112 -16.84 -25.79 -13.99
CA ALA A 112 -17.50 -27.06 -13.67
C ALA A 112 -18.82 -26.87 -12.93
N GLN A 113 -18.87 -25.92 -11.99
CA GLN A 113 -20.07 -25.57 -11.23
C GLN A 113 -20.10 -24.08 -10.88
N ASN A 114 -21.31 -23.52 -10.82
CA ASN A 114 -21.56 -22.16 -10.34
C ASN A 114 -21.69 -22.12 -8.81
N SER A 115 -20.73 -22.70 -8.11
CA SER A 115 -20.71 -22.85 -6.65
C SER A 115 -19.32 -22.60 -6.08
N TYR A 116 -19.25 -22.46 -4.76
CA TYR A 116 -18.00 -22.42 -4.01
C TYR A 116 -17.78 -23.75 -3.28
N MET A 117 -16.53 -24.21 -3.25
CA MET A 117 -16.05 -25.25 -2.33
C MET A 117 -15.39 -24.57 -1.12
N CYS A 118 -15.59 -25.15 0.08
CA CYS A 118 -15.10 -24.64 1.37
C CYS A 118 -14.45 -25.76 2.20
#